data_AF-A0A7S0TBN3-F1
#
_entry.id   AF-A0A7S0TBN3-F1
#
_cell.length_a   1.000
_cell.length_b   1.000
_cell.length_c   1.000
_cell.angle_alpha   90.00
_cell.angle_beta   90.00
_cell.angle_gamma   90.00
#
_symmetry.space_group_name_H-M   'P 1'
#
loop_
_entity.id
_entity.type
_entity.pdbx_description
1 polymer ?
#
loop_
_entity_poly.entity_id
_entity_poly.type
_entity_poly.pdbx_seq_one_letter_code
_entity_poly.pdbx_strand_id
1 'polypeptide(L)'
;QQSNQLQQQALTAEWIKDLSRYIFEKYVEPESELCINLPSATRAFLGNFFALSDDAAFEYIVRHSCGVGQECESLPAAIDSQILINTYMYHIFDLAWEDIWRLLRNNSFKRFSATEAFEKLVTDKQRETTSMQLQMSRKTTTTTPPSDDIITEDPRTSVRL
;
A
#
# COMPACT_ATOMS: atom_id res chain seq x y z
N GLN A 1 -9.33 2.91 31.72
CA GLN A 1 -8.11 3.27 30.97
C GLN A 1 -7.38 1.99 30.55
N GLN A 2 -7.96 1.21 29.63
CA GLN A 2 -7.42 -0.06 29.11
C GLN A 2 -7.33 0.02 27.58
N SER A 3 -6.73 1.10 27.06
CA SER A 3 -6.63 1.33 25.63
C SER A 3 -5.32 2.05 25.30
N ASN A 4 -4.20 1.34 25.46
CA ASN A 4 -2.91 1.61 24.78
C ASN A 4 -1.81 0.63 25.22
N GLN A 5 -2.17 -0.65 25.41
CA GLN A 5 -1.20 -1.75 25.59
C GLN A 5 -1.27 -2.77 24.45
N LEU A 6 -1.66 -2.34 23.26
CA LEU A 6 -1.02 -2.90 22.07
C LEU A 6 0.38 -2.27 22.00
N GLN A 7 1.21 -2.66 22.97
CA GLN A 7 2.66 -2.55 22.87
C GLN A 7 3.01 -3.08 21.48
N GLN A 8 3.69 -2.24 20.71
CA GLN A 8 4.46 -2.66 19.56
C GLN A 8 5.34 -3.82 20.04
N GLN A 9 4.87 -5.07 19.92
CA GLN A 9 5.73 -6.22 20.09
C GLN A 9 6.79 -6.05 19.01
N ALA A 10 8.01 -5.74 19.43
CA ALA A 10 9.14 -5.66 18.52
C ALA A 10 9.14 -6.97 17.72
N LEU A 11 9.06 -6.87 16.39
CA LEU A 11 9.06 -8.02 15.50
C LEU A 11 10.42 -8.71 15.65
N THR A 12 10.45 -9.86 16.33
CA THR A 12 11.66 -10.65 16.54
C THR A 12 12.03 -11.41 15.26
N ALA A 13 13.30 -11.82 15.08
CA ALA A 13 13.69 -12.72 13.97
C ALA A 13 12.82 -13.95 13.94
N GLU A 14 12.62 -14.55 15.11
CA GLU A 14 11.89 -15.80 15.27
C GLU A 14 10.48 -15.65 14.70
N TRP A 15 9.78 -14.56 15.05
CA TRP A 15 8.45 -14.30 14.54
C TRP A 15 8.43 -14.09 13.02
N ILE A 16 9.37 -13.30 12.48
CA ILE A 16 9.45 -13.06 11.03
C ILE A 16 9.74 -14.36 10.28
N LYS A 17 10.62 -15.20 10.83
CA LYS A 17 10.97 -16.50 10.28
C LYS A 17 9.78 -17.46 10.28
N ASP A 18 9.08 -17.56 11.41
CA ASP A 18 7.89 -18.40 11.55
C ASP A 18 6.78 -17.93 10.59
N LEU A 19 6.54 -16.63 10.51
CA LEU A 19 5.59 -16.06 9.55
C LEU A 19 5.99 -16.37 8.11
N SER A 20 7.27 -16.20 7.77
CA SER A 20 7.77 -16.47 6.42
C SER A 20 7.60 -17.94 6.04
N ARG A 21 7.91 -18.85 6.97
CA ARG A 21 7.69 -20.29 6.78
C ARG A 21 6.21 -20.61 6.60
N TYR A 22 5.35 -20.05 7.45
CA TYR A 22 3.90 -20.20 7.31
C TYR A 22 3.39 -19.73 5.94
N ILE A 23 3.85 -18.57 5.46
CA ILE A 23 3.46 -18.05 4.13
C ILE A 23 3.92 -19.01 3.03
N PHE A 24 5.14 -19.53 3.12
CA PHE A 24 5.66 -20.50 2.16
C PHE A 24 4.83 -21.78 2.13
N GLU A 25 4.61 -22.42 3.27
CA GLU A 25 3.81 -23.66 3.38
C GLU A 25 2.37 -23.42 2.93
N LYS A 26 1.77 -22.29 3.34
CA LYS A 26 0.35 -22.03 3.06
C LYS A 26 0.09 -21.64 1.61
N TYR A 27 0.98 -20.91 0.96
CA TYR A 27 0.70 -20.33 -0.35
C TYR A 27 1.66 -20.78 -1.46
N VAL A 28 2.91 -21.14 -1.16
CA VAL A 28 3.92 -21.43 -2.20
C VAL A 28 4.11 -22.94 -2.41
N GLU A 29 3.98 -23.74 -1.35
CA GLU A 29 4.18 -25.18 -1.41
C GLU A 29 3.22 -25.85 -2.42
N PRO A 30 3.73 -26.73 -3.32
CA PRO A 30 2.91 -27.36 -4.37
C PRO A 30 1.71 -28.15 -3.85
N GLU A 31 1.84 -28.73 -2.66
CA GLU A 31 0.82 -29.58 -2.06
C GLU A 31 -0.24 -28.78 -1.30
N SER A 32 -0.07 -27.46 -1.16
CA SER A 32 -1.04 -26.61 -0.47
C SER A 32 -2.34 -26.41 -1.26
N GLU A 33 -3.48 -26.48 -0.57
CA GLU A 33 -4.79 -26.16 -1.15
C GLU A 33 -4.92 -24.70 -1.60
N LEU A 34 -4.18 -23.78 -0.97
CA LEU A 34 -4.18 -22.35 -1.31
C LEU A 34 -2.96 -21.97 -2.15
N CYS A 35 -2.36 -22.95 -2.83
CA CYS A 35 -1.17 -22.73 -3.61
C CYS A 35 -1.40 -21.68 -4.72
N ILE A 36 -0.65 -20.59 -4.65
CA ILE A 36 -0.73 -19.50 -5.62
C ILE A 36 -0.02 -19.87 -6.93
N ASN A 37 -0.55 -19.36 -8.04
CA ASN A 37 0.04 -19.57 -9.35
C ASN A 37 1.33 -18.74 -9.50
N LEU A 38 2.48 -19.41 -9.45
CA LEU A 38 3.81 -18.81 -9.56
C LEU A 38 4.61 -19.48 -10.67
N PRO A 39 5.51 -18.75 -11.36
CA PRO A 39 6.47 -19.34 -12.26
C PRO A 39 7.31 -20.43 -11.59
N SER A 40 7.64 -21.48 -12.34
CA SER A 40 8.42 -22.62 -11.83
C SER A 40 9.77 -22.18 -11.25
N ALA A 41 10.45 -21.20 -11.87
CA ALA A 41 11.72 -20.67 -11.36
C ALA A 41 11.57 -19.99 -9.99
N THR A 42 10.59 -19.11 -9.82
CA THR A 42 10.31 -18.43 -8.54
C THR A 42 9.98 -19.43 -7.44
N ARG A 43 9.16 -20.45 -7.76
CA ARG A 43 8.80 -21.51 -6.82
C ARG A 43 9.99 -22.38 -6.44
N ALA A 44 10.82 -22.77 -7.41
CA ALA A 44 12.02 -23.55 -7.15
C ALA A 44 13.01 -22.79 -6.28
N PHE A 45 13.19 -21.48 -6.51
CA PHE A 45 14.01 -20.61 -5.66
C PHE A 45 13.52 -20.62 -4.21
N LEU A 46 12.24 -20.34 -3.98
CA LEU A 46 11.66 -20.34 -2.63
C LEU A 46 11.74 -21.72 -1.98
N GLY A 47 11.42 -22.78 -2.73
CA GLY A 47 11.51 -24.16 -2.24
C GLY A 47 12.93 -24.53 -1.82
N ASN A 48 13.92 -24.18 -2.62
CA ASN A 48 15.33 -24.42 -2.29
C ASN A 48 15.75 -23.63 -1.04
N PHE A 49 15.32 -22.37 -0.90
CA PHE A 49 15.64 -21.55 0.26
C PHE A 49 15.01 -22.11 1.55
N PHE A 50 13.72 -22.40 1.54
CA PHE A 50 13.01 -22.88 2.74
C PHE A 50 13.35 -24.33 3.12
N ALA A 51 14.02 -25.07 2.23
CA ALA A 51 14.62 -26.37 2.54
C ALA A 51 15.98 -26.28 3.27
N LEU A 52 16.59 -25.09 3.35
CA LEU A 52 17.86 -24.89 4.06
C LEU A 52 17.68 -25.00 5.58
N SER A 53 18.74 -25.44 6.26
CA SER A 53 18.87 -25.24 7.71
C SER A 53 19.05 -23.75 8.02
N ASP A 54 18.85 -23.37 9.28
CA ASP A 54 18.98 -21.97 9.71
C ASP A 54 20.38 -21.41 9.43
N ASP A 55 21.43 -22.18 9.73
CA ASP A 55 22.81 -21.79 9.48
C ASP A 55 23.07 -21.62 7.97
N ALA A 56 22.59 -22.56 7.15
CA ALA A 56 22.75 -22.50 5.70
C ALA A 56 21.95 -21.36 5.06
N ALA A 57 20.76 -21.07 5.59
CA ALA A 57 19.96 -19.91 5.19
C ALA A 57 20.68 -18.61 5.56
N PHE A 58 21.26 -18.51 6.76
CA PHE A 58 22.05 -17.35 7.15
C PHE A 58 23.26 -17.14 6.23
N GLU A 59 24.05 -18.18 5.96
CA GLU A 59 25.15 -18.11 5.00
C GLU A 59 24.69 -17.70 3.60
N TYR A 60 23.54 -18.23 3.17
CA TYR A 60 22.92 -17.85 1.90
C TYR A 60 22.64 -16.34 1.88
N ILE A 61 22.00 -15.81 2.91
CA ILE A 61 21.66 -14.39 3.04
C ILE A 61 22.91 -13.53 2.99
N VAL A 62 23.93 -13.87 3.78
CA VAL A 62 25.20 -13.13 3.83
C VAL A 62 25.85 -13.10 2.44
N ARG A 63 25.92 -14.24 1.76
CA ARG A 63 26.52 -14.37 0.42
C ARG A 63 25.80 -13.54 -0.62
N HIS A 64 24.48 -13.41 -0.53
CA HIS A 64 23.66 -12.71 -1.54
C HIS A 64 23.36 -11.25 -1.17
N SER A 65 23.68 -10.83 0.05
CA SER A 65 23.60 -9.44 0.50
C SER A 65 24.84 -8.63 0.10
N CYS A 66 25.99 -9.30 -0.04
CA CYS A 66 27.18 -8.76 -0.69
C CYS A 66 27.02 -8.92 -2.22
N GLY A 67 26.86 -7.83 -2.96
CA GLY A 67 26.60 -7.86 -4.40
C GLY A 67 27.61 -8.70 -5.20
N VAL A 68 27.16 -9.28 -6.32
CA VAL A 68 27.99 -10.15 -7.17
C VAL A 68 29.24 -9.41 -7.66
N GLY A 69 30.43 -9.85 -7.21
CA GLY A 69 31.72 -9.29 -7.63
C GLY A 69 32.37 -8.30 -6.65
N GLN A 70 31.72 -7.97 -5.54
CA GLN A 70 32.42 -7.40 -4.39
C GLN A 70 32.98 -8.53 -3.54
N GLU A 71 34.31 -8.55 -3.37
CA GLU A 71 34.87 -9.20 -2.19
C GLU A 71 34.11 -8.60 -1.01
N CYS A 72 33.39 -9.45 -0.28
CA CYS A 72 32.65 -9.06 0.90
C CYS A 72 33.74 -8.72 1.93
N GLU A 73 34.32 -7.52 1.83
CA GLU A 73 35.05 -6.88 2.91
C GLU A 73 34.11 -7.00 4.09
N SER A 74 34.49 -7.90 5.00
CA SER A 74 33.74 -8.34 6.17
C SER A 74 32.59 -7.39 6.47
N LEU A 75 31.34 -7.87 6.34
CA LEU A 75 30.13 -7.20 6.84
C LEU A 75 30.54 -6.38 8.06
N PRO A 76 30.33 -5.05 8.10
CA PRO A 76 30.83 -4.22 9.18
C PRO A 76 30.53 -4.95 10.48
N ALA A 77 31.55 -5.22 11.30
CA ALA A 77 31.44 -6.11 12.46
C ALA A 77 30.34 -5.70 13.49
N ALA A 78 29.65 -4.59 13.22
CA ALA A 78 28.57 -3.99 13.96
C ALA A 78 27.16 -4.12 13.31
N ILE A 79 27.00 -4.73 12.12
CA ILE A 79 25.65 -5.06 11.63
C ILE A 79 25.17 -6.27 12.41
N ASP A 80 24.19 -6.03 13.27
CA ASP A 80 23.50 -7.08 14.00
C ASP A 80 22.93 -8.11 13.01
N SER A 81 23.34 -9.37 13.16
CA SER A 81 22.84 -10.51 12.36
C SER A 81 21.32 -10.54 12.32
N GLN A 82 20.68 -10.05 13.39
CA GLN A 82 19.24 -9.89 13.51
C GLN A 82 18.64 -8.93 12.47
N ILE A 83 19.31 -7.81 12.18
CA ILE A 83 18.89 -6.84 11.17
C ILE A 83 19.01 -7.46 9.79
N LEU A 84 20.12 -8.16 9.51
CA LEU A 84 20.36 -8.78 8.21
C LEU A 84 19.32 -9.87 7.89
N ILE A 85 19.05 -10.75 8.85
CA ILE A 85 18.01 -11.80 8.72
C ILE A 85 16.65 -11.15 8.49
N ASN A 86 16.30 -10.14 9.30
CA ASN A 86 15.02 -9.45 9.17
C ASN A 86 14.87 -8.83 7.78
N THR A 87 15.84 -8.02 7.34
CA THR A 87 15.80 -7.35 6.04
C THR A 87 15.65 -8.37 4.91
N TYR A 88 16.41 -9.45 4.93
CA TYR A 88 16.30 -10.45 3.88
C TYR A 88 14.95 -11.15 3.87
N MET A 89 14.45 -11.58 5.05
CA MET A 89 13.16 -12.27 5.16
C MET A 89 11.98 -11.36 4.79
N TYR A 90 12.10 -10.05 4.96
CA TYR A 90 11.11 -9.09 4.44
C TYR A 90 11.03 -9.10 2.91
N HIS A 91 12.16 -9.28 2.23
CA HIS A 91 12.26 -9.16 0.77
C HIS A 91 12.22 -10.50 0.03
N ILE A 92 12.25 -11.63 0.75
CA ILE A 92 12.36 -12.95 0.13
C ILE A 92 11.19 -13.27 -0.82
N PHE A 93 10.01 -12.72 -0.54
CA PHE A 93 8.81 -12.92 -1.34
C PHE A 93 8.58 -11.82 -2.39
N ASP A 94 9.44 -10.83 -2.54
CA ASP A 94 9.21 -9.69 -3.45
C ASP A 94 9.03 -10.14 -4.91
N LEU A 95 9.82 -11.11 -5.37
CA LEU A 95 9.67 -11.68 -6.71
C LEU A 95 8.33 -12.40 -6.87
N ALA A 96 7.92 -13.19 -5.87
CA ALA A 96 6.63 -13.86 -5.90
C ALA A 96 5.46 -12.86 -5.85
N TRP A 97 5.57 -11.81 -5.03
CA TRP A 97 4.61 -10.72 -4.96
C TRP A 97 4.44 -10.02 -6.32
N GLU A 98 5.53 -9.66 -6.98
CA GLU A 98 5.50 -9.03 -8.31
C GLU A 98 4.83 -9.94 -9.35
N ASP A 99 5.10 -11.24 -9.32
CA ASP A 99 4.47 -12.21 -10.23
C ASP A 99 2.95 -12.31 -9.99
N ILE A 100 2.52 -12.39 -8.73
CA ILE A 100 1.09 -12.39 -8.36
C ILE A 100 0.42 -11.08 -8.76
N TRP A 101 1.05 -9.94 -8.44
CA TRP A 101 0.53 -8.62 -8.75
C TRP A 101 0.32 -8.45 -10.25
N ARG A 102 1.31 -8.86 -11.06
CA ARG A 102 1.22 -8.84 -12.51
C ARG A 102 0.10 -9.74 -13.02
N LEU A 103 -0.08 -10.93 -12.45
CA LEU A 103 -1.15 -11.86 -12.79
C LEU A 103 -2.53 -11.26 -12.47
N LEU A 104 -2.72 -10.76 -11.25
CA LEU A 104 -3.97 -10.14 -10.79
C LEU A 104 -4.34 -8.94 -11.67
N ARG A 105 -3.38 -8.04 -11.91
CA ARG A 105 -3.59 -6.83 -12.73
C ARG A 105 -3.96 -7.18 -14.17
N ASN A 106 -3.28 -8.16 -14.77
CA ASN A 106 -3.47 -8.48 -16.18
C ASN A 106 -4.64 -9.41 -16.47
N ASN A 107 -5.14 -10.14 -15.47
CA ASN A 107 -6.23 -11.09 -15.64
C ASN A 107 -7.46 -10.66 -14.83
N SER A 108 -7.43 -10.88 -13.52
CA SER A 108 -8.60 -10.69 -12.63
C SER A 108 -9.09 -9.25 -12.65
N PHE A 109 -8.20 -8.28 -12.55
CA PHE A 109 -8.57 -6.87 -12.58
C PHE A 109 -9.13 -6.45 -13.93
N LYS A 110 -8.53 -6.88 -15.05
CA LYS A 110 -9.08 -6.57 -16.39
C LYS A 110 -10.50 -7.13 -16.54
N ARG A 111 -10.73 -8.37 -16.12
CA ARG A 111 -12.08 -8.98 -16.14
C ARG A 111 -13.05 -8.24 -15.24
N PHE A 112 -12.63 -7.92 -14.02
CA PHE A 112 -13.44 -7.16 -13.06
C PHE A 112 -13.81 -5.78 -13.60
N SER A 113 -12.87 -5.08 -14.24
CA SER A 113 -13.10 -3.75 -14.81
C SER A 113 -14.15 -3.72 -15.93
N ALA A 114 -14.46 -4.87 -16.54
CA ALA A 114 -15.49 -5.01 -17.56
C ALA A 114 -16.85 -5.45 -16.99
N THR A 115 -17.01 -5.50 -15.66
CA THR A 115 -18.28 -5.89 -15.02
C THR A 115 -19.15 -4.68 -14.70
N GLU A 116 -20.48 -4.85 -14.72
CA GLU A 116 -21.44 -3.82 -14.29
C GLU A 116 -21.21 -3.36 -12.84
N ALA A 117 -20.75 -4.27 -11.97
CA ALA A 117 -20.41 -3.94 -10.59
C ALA A 117 -19.30 -2.89 -10.51
N PHE A 118 -18.29 -2.99 -11.39
CA PHE A 118 -17.23 -2.00 -11.48
C PHE A 118 -17.73 -0.68 -12.07
N GLU A 119 -18.55 -0.73 -13.12
CA GLU A 119 -19.15 0.47 -13.72
C GLU A 119 -20.01 1.25 -12.71
N LYS A 120 -20.80 0.53 -11.91
CA LYS A 120 -21.59 1.11 -10.83
C LYS A 120 -20.68 1.80 -9.81
N LEU A 121 -19.62 1.15 -9.37
CA LEU A 121 -18.68 1.70 -8.39
C LEU A 121 -17.97 2.96 -8.91
N VAL A 122 -17.58 2.98 -10.19
CA VAL A 122 -17.00 4.17 -10.85
C VAL A 122 -18.02 5.31 -10.89
N THR A 123 -19.25 5.01 -11.28
CA THR A 123 -20.33 6.00 -11.37
C THR A 123 -20.67 6.59 -9.99
N ASP A 124 -20.79 5.76 -8.96
CA ASP A 124 -21.09 6.20 -7.59
C ASP A 124 -19.98 7.13 -7.06
N LYS A 125 -18.70 6.78 -7.29
CA LYS A 125 -17.56 7.63 -6.92
C LYS A 125 -17.55 8.97 -7.66
N GLN A 126 -17.93 8.99 -8.95
CA GLN A 126 -18.04 10.24 -9.72
C GLN A 126 -19.16 11.14 -9.19
N ARG A 127 -20.31 10.56 -8.81
CA ARG A 127 -21.43 11.31 -8.21
C ARG A 127 -21.05 11.91 -6.86
N GLU A 128 -20.35 11.16 -6.01
CA GLU A 128 -19.82 11.67 -4.74
C GLU A 128 -18.89 12.87 -4.96
N THR A 129 -17.92 12.72 -5.86
CA THR A 129 -16.94 13.77 -6.16
C THR A 129 -17.63 15.04 -6.67
N THR A 130 -18.59 14.89 -7.57
CA THR A 130 -19.39 16.00 -8.12
C THR A 130 -20.24 16.66 -7.04
N SER A 131 -20.85 15.86 -6.15
CA SER A 131 -21.66 16.38 -5.04
C SER A 131 -20.82 17.16 -4.03
N MET A 132 -19.61 16.68 -3.71
CA MET A 132 -18.68 17.39 -2.83
C MET A 132 -18.21 18.72 -3.45
N GLN A 133 -17.90 18.74 -4.75
CA GLN A 133 -17.53 19.97 -5.46
C GLN A 133 -18.67 21.00 -5.45
N LEU A 134 -19.91 20.57 -5.71
CA LEU A 134 -21.08 21.45 -5.69
C LEU A 134 -21.37 22.01 -4.28
N GLN A 135 -21.14 21.23 -3.23
CA GLN A 135 -21.27 21.71 -1.84
C GLN A 135 -20.19 22.72 -1.46
N MET A 136 -18.95 22.56 -1.95
CA MET A 136 -17.88 23.53 -1.73
C MET A 136 -18.13 24.85 -2.49
N SER A 137 -18.63 24.80 -3.72
CA SER A 137 -18.97 26.00 -4.51
C SER A 137 -20.15 26.80 -3.93
N ARG A 138 -21.10 26.16 -3.24
CA ARG A 138 -22.20 26.88 -2.55
C ARG A 138 -21.76 27.61 -1.28
N LYS A 139 -20.67 27.18 -0.63
CA LYS A 139 -20.16 27.81 0.60
C LYS A 139 -19.40 29.11 0.36
N THR A 140 -19.00 29.41 -0.88
CA THR A 140 -18.21 30.60 -1.23
C THR A 140 -19.02 31.79 -1.74
N THR A 141 -20.35 31.68 -1.86
CA THR A 141 -21.23 32.74 -2.42
C THR A 141 -22.16 33.44 -1.43
N THR A 142 -21.96 33.29 -0.12
CA THR A 142 -22.76 34.04 0.87
C THR A 142 -21.83 34.84 1.77
N THR A 143 -21.59 36.11 1.40
CA THR A 143 -21.64 37.32 2.27
C THR A 143 -21.14 38.53 1.48
N THR A 144 -22.05 39.21 0.78
CA THR A 144 -21.93 40.66 0.55
C THR A 144 -23.22 41.27 1.08
N PRO A 145 -23.18 42.13 2.11
CA PRO A 145 -24.39 42.67 2.72
C PRO A 145 -25.06 43.72 1.81
N PRO A 146 -26.38 43.95 1.96
CA PRO A 146 -27.12 44.93 1.18
C PRO A 146 -26.74 46.36 1.59
N SER A 147 -26.57 47.25 0.61
CA SER A 147 -26.54 48.70 0.83
C SER A 147 -27.97 49.21 0.84
N ASP A 148 -28.46 49.57 2.02
CA ASP A 148 -29.70 50.33 2.19
C ASP A 148 -29.42 51.84 2.21
N ASP A 149 -30.40 52.56 1.68
CA ASP A 149 -30.49 53.96 1.28
C ASP A 149 -30.14 55.03 2.35
N ILE A 150 -29.59 56.16 1.90
CA ILE A 150 -29.69 57.45 2.61
C ILE A 150 -30.64 58.36 1.81
N ILE A 151 -31.81 58.59 2.41
CA ILE A 151 -32.79 59.62 2.05
C ILE A 151 -32.23 60.98 2.47
N THR A 152 -32.30 62.00 1.61
CA THR A 152 -32.26 63.40 2.06
C THR A 152 -33.23 64.23 1.22
N GLU A 153 -34.05 65.00 1.93
CA GLU A 153 -35.30 65.61 1.50
C GLU A 153 -35.20 66.76 0.50
N ASP A 154 -36.31 66.94 -0.23
CA ASP A 154 -36.73 68.06 -1.07
C ASP A 154 -36.94 69.35 -0.23
N PRO A 155 -36.69 70.55 -0.78
CA PRO A 155 -37.84 71.42 -0.99
C PRO A 155 -37.77 72.32 -2.24
N ARG A 156 -38.79 72.13 -3.08
CA ARG A 156 -39.82 73.12 -3.46
C ARG A 156 -39.47 74.24 -4.47
N THR A 157 -40.35 74.27 -5.48
CA THR A 157 -40.96 75.45 -6.15
C THR A 157 -40.15 76.18 -7.24
N SER A 158 -40.61 76.03 -8.50
CA SER A 158 -41.54 76.98 -9.14
C SER A 158 -41.14 77.45 -10.56
N VAL A 159 -42.20 77.63 -11.35
CA VAL A 159 -42.37 78.51 -12.52
C VAL A 159 -41.93 78.03 -13.91
N ARG A 160 -42.99 77.79 -14.73
CA ARG A 160 -43.21 78.19 -16.13
C ARG A 160 -42.05 78.86 -16.90
N LEU A 161 -41.83 78.39 -18.13
CA LEU A 161 -42.31 79.04 -19.36
C LEU A 161 -42.45 78.00 -20.47
#